data_AF-A0A242BJU8-F1
#
_entry.id   AF-A0A242BJU8-F1
#
_cell.length_a   1.000
_cell.length_b   1.000
_cell.length_c   1.000
_cell.angle_alpha   90.00
_cell.angle_beta   90.00
_cell.angle_gamma   90.00
#
_symmetry.space_group_name_H-M   'P 1'
#
loop_
_entity.id
_entity.type
_entity.pdbx_description
1 polymer ?
#
loop_
_entity_poly.entity_id
_entity_poly.type
_entity_poly.pdbx_seq_one_letter_code
_entity_poly.pdbx_strand_id
1 'polypeptide(L)'
;MNGFMDKLSEKIMPLANLLGQNRYLTVLRDAFMLSFPLTMFGSIVVVINNLPFFSDATKGTLSNLFGNGQNATMSIMSVFVTFGIGYYLSKSYDVEGIFGGAVSFASFLILTPRNIFFEETFIPSITLMGYS
;
A
#
# COMPACT_ATOMS: atom_id res chain seq x y z
N MET A 1 -20.54 26.37 -28.04
CA MET A 1 -20.68 25.08 -28.75
C MET A 1 -19.42 24.27 -28.50
N ASN A 2 -19.47 23.30 -27.59
CA ASN A 2 -18.31 22.52 -27.16
C ASN A 2 -18.17 21.22 -27.97
N GLY A 3 -18.31 21.29 -29.30
CA GLY A 3 -18.41 20.10 -30.15
C GLY A 3 -17.22 19.13 -30.07
N PHE A 4 -16.06 19.59 -29.60
CA PHE A 4 -14.93 18.72 -29.26
C PHE A 4 -15.17 17.91 -27.97
N MET A 5 -15.67 18.56 -26.90
CA MET A 5 -16.03 17.87 -25.65
C MET A 5 -17.20 16.92 -25.87
N ASP A 6 -18.16 17.29 -26.72
CA ASP A 6 -19.31 16.44 -27.03
C ASP A 6 -18.85 15.16 -27.74
N LYS A 7 -18.01 15.27 -28.77
CA LYS A 7 -17.43 14.10 -29.48
C LYS A 7 -16.52 13.24 -28.59
N LEU A 8 -15.77 13.87 -27.70
CA LEU A 8 -14.92 13.15 -26.74
C LEU A 8 -15.77 12.40 -25.72
N SER A 9 -16.81 13.05 -25.19
CA SER A 9 -17.77 12.45 -24.25
C SER A 9 -18.49 11.28 -24.90
N GLU A 10 -18.96 11.43 -26.14
CA GLU A 10 -19.67 10.37 -26.87
C GLU A 10 -18.84 9.08 -27.01
N LYS A 11 -17.51 9.21 -27.10
CA LYS A 11 -16.58 8.07 -27.20
C LYS A 11 -16.08 7.55 -25.84
N ILE A 12 -15.91 8.43 -24.85
CA ILE A 12 -15.44 8.05 -23.50
C ILE A 12 -16.58 7.48 -22.64
N MET A 13 -17.80 8.01 -22.75
CA MET A 13 -18.97 7.56 -22.00
C MET A 13 -19.19 6.03 -22.08
N PRO A 14 -19.20 5.37 -23.25
CA PRO A 14 -19.38 3.93 -23.32
C PRO A 14 -18.23 3.16 -22.64
N LEU A 15 -16.98 3.63 -22.75
CA LEU A 15 -15.84 3.03 -22.07
C LEU A 15 -15.94 3.20 -20.54
N ALA A 16 -16.30 4.40 -20.08
CA ALA A 16 -16.50 4.68 -18.66
C ALA A 16 -17.63 3.83 -18.06
N ASN A 17 -18.72 3.64 -18.80
CA ASN A 17 -19.81 2.76 -18.40
C ASN A 17 -19.37 1.30 -18.29
N LEU A 18 -18.58 0.79 -19.24
CA LEU A 18 -18.05 -0.58 -19.19
C LEU A 18 -17.09 -0.80 -18.02
N LEU A 19 -16.19 0.16 -17.77
CA LEU A 19 -15.24 0.11 -16.65
C LEU A 19 -15.95 0.26 -15.31
N GLY A 20 -16.94 1.15 -15.22
CA GLY A 20 -17.73 1.39 -14.00
C GLY A 20 -18.63 0.22 -13.61
N GLN A 21 -19.10 -0.55 -14.59
CA GLN A 21 -19.93 -1.75 -14.37
C GLN A 21 -19.10 -3.01 -14.12
N ASN A 22 -17.77 -2.98 -14.31
CA ASN A 22 -16.94 -4.15 -14.09
C ASN A 22 -16.82 -4.45 -12.59
N ARG A 23 -17.29 -5.64 -12.19
CA ARG A 23 -17.26 -6.08 -10.78
C ARG A 23 -15.86 -6.04 -10.16
N TYR A 24 -14.83 -6.44 -10.88
CA TYR A 24 -13.46 -6.54 -10.34
C TYR A 24 -12.87 -5.16 -10.09
N LEU A 25 -13.15 -4.19 -10.98
CA LEU A 25 -12.71 -2.81 -10.80
C LEU A 25 -13.45 -2.11 -9.66
N THR A 26 -14.74 -2.41 -9.48
CA THR A 26 -15.51 -1.92 -8.33
C THR A 26 -15.00 -2.53 -7.03
N VAL A 27 -14.75 -3.84 -6.99
CA VAL A 27 -14.14 -4.52 -5.83
C VAL A 27 -12.77 -3.94 -5.50
N LEU A 28 -11.91 -3.71 -6.50
CA LEU A 28 -10.61 -3.07 -6.30
C LEU A 28 -10.76 -1.68 -5.71
N ARG A 29 -11.64 -0.84 -6.28
CA ARG A 29 -11.93 0.51 -5.76
C ARG A 29 -12.33 0.46 -4.29
N ASP A 30 -13.30 -0.38 -3.96
CA ASP A 30 -13.84 -0.49 -2.61
C ASP A 30 -12.78 -1.02 -1.62
N ALA A 31 -11.98 -2.00 -2.05
CA ALA A 31 -10.88 -2.52 -1.25
C ALA A 31 -9.77 -1.47 -0.99
N PHE A 32 -9.40 -0.69 -2.01
CA PHE A 32 -8.42 0.39 -1.85
C PHE A 32 -8.93 1.52 -0.98
N MET A 33 -10.25 1.77 -0.91
CA MET A 33 -10.82 2.74 0.02
C MET A 33 -10.55 2.38 1.49
N LEU A 34 -10.33 1.10 1.83
CA LEU A 34 -9.90 0.70 3.18
C LEU A 34 -8.51 1.24 3.55
N SER A 35 -7.65 1.50 2.56
CA SER A 35 -6.31 2.07 2.78
C SER A 35 -6.30 3.58 2.94
N PHE A 36 -7.39 4.27 2.60
CA PHE A 36 -7.45 5.74 2.66
C PHE A 36 -7.32 6.29 4.08
N PRO A 37 -8.06 5.78 5.09
CA PRO A 37 -7.87 6.25 6.47
C PRO A 37 -6.44 6.02 6.94
N LEU A 38 -5.90 4.84 6.66
CA LEU A 38 -4.55 4.44 7.06
C LEU A 38 -3.48 5.34 6.42
N THR A 39 -3.59 5.60 5.12
CA THR A 39 -2.71 6.53 4.40
C THR A 39 -2.85 7.97 4.89
N MET A 40 -4.08 8.40 5.18
CA MET A 40 -4.37 9.74 5.70
C MET A 40 -3.75 9.93 7.10
N PHE A 41 -3.84 8.94 7.98
CA PHE A 41 -3.16 8.99 9.28
C PHE A 41 -1.64 9.00 9.13
N GLY A 42 -1.09 8.14 8.27
CA GLY A 42 0.35 8.12 7.99
C GLY A 42 0.87 9.47 7.49
N SER A 43 0.15 10.12 6.57
CA SER A 43 0.55 11.41 6.01
C SER A 43 0.47 12.55 7.04
N ILE A 44 -0.55 12.58 7.90
CA ILE A 44 -0.64 13.56 8.99
C ILE A 44 0.57 13.45 9.93
N VAL A 45 0.95 12.23 10.31
CA VAL A 45 2.13 11.98 11.15
C VAL A 45 3.41 12.47 10.48
N VAL A 46 3.59 12.19 9.17
CA VAL A 46 4.74 12.68 8.40
C VAL A 46 4.82 14.20 8.44
N VAL A 47 3.69 14.87 8.16
CA VAL A 47 3.64 16.33 8.11
C VAL A 47 4.02 16.91 9.45
N ILE A 48 3.44 16.44 10.55
CA ILE A 48 3.75 16.92 11.91
C ILE A 48 5.24 16.72 12.23
N ASN A 49 5.81 15.55 11.90
CA ASN A 49 7.23 15.28 12.13
C ASN A 49 8.19 16.20 11.37
N ASN A 50 7.76 16.73 10.22
CA ASN A 50 8.62 17.47 9.28
C ASN A 50 8.27 18.96 9.18
N LEU A 51 7.54 19.54 10.15
CA LEU A 51 7.21 20.96 10.11
C LEU A 51 8.48 21.84 10.21
N PRO A 52 8.61 22.87 9.36
CA PRO A 52 9.85 23.65 9.22
C PRO A 52 10.17 24.52 10.44
N PHE A 53 9.19 24.76 11.31
CA PHE A 53 9.35 25.58 12.52
C PHE A 53 9.82 24.79 13.75
N PHE A 54 9.93 23.47 13.68
CA PHE A 54 10.49 22.67 14.77
C PHE A 54 12.02 22.67 14.78
N SER A 55 12.60 22.74 15.98
CA SER A 55 14.04 22.53 16.18
C SER A 55 14.43 21.08 15.87
N ASP A 56 15.69 20.84 15.51
CA ASP A 56 16.16 19.48 15.17
C ASP A 56 16.04 18.49 16.34
N ALA A 57 16.18 18.96 17.58
CA ALA A 57 15.94 18.17 18.78
C ALA A 57 14.47 17.77 18.95
N THR A 58 13.54 18.69 18.66
CA THR A 58 12.10 18.43 18.68
C THR A 58 11.71 17.44 17.58
N LYS A 59 12.24 17.61 16.35
CA LYS A 59 12.04 16.67 15.24
C LYS A 59 12.55 15.27 15.56
N GLY A 60 13.73 15.17 16.16
CA GLY A 60 14.29 13.89 16.61
C GLY A 60 13.43 13.19 17.67
N THR A 61 12.88 13.95 18.63
CA THR A 61 12.00 13.41 19.67
C THR A 61 10.66 12.94 19.08
N LEU A 62 10.06 13.74 18.20
CA LEU A 62 8.79 13.44 17.55
C LEU A 62 8.90 12.26 16.58
N SER A 63 10.00 12.18 15.83
CA SER A 63 10.35 11.03 14.99
C SER A 63 10.50 9.74 15.79
N ASN A 64 11.11 9.77 16.98
CA ASN A 64 11.19 8.58 17.84
C ASN A 64 9.82 8.16 18.40
N LEU A 65 8.94 9.11 18.74
CA LEU A 65 7.60 8.82 19.26
C LEU A 65 6.65 8.29 18.18
N PHE A 66 6.63 8.95 17.01
CA PHE A 66 5.65 8.68 15.96
C PHE A 66 6.20 7.86 14.78
N GLY A 67 7.52 7.78 14.62
CA GLY A 67 8.17 7.05 13.53
C GLY A 67 7.87 5.55 13.55
N ASN A 68 7.78 4.95 14.75
CA ASN A 68 7.34 3.56 14.90
C ASN A 68 5.89 3.36 14.39
N GLY A 69 5.00 4.30 14.72
CA GLY A 69 3.61 4.28 14.25
C GLY A 69 3.51 4.45 12.74
N GLN A 70 4.28 5.38 12.17
CA GLN A 70 4.32 5.62 10.72
C GLN A 70 4.84 4.39 9.96
N ASN A 71 5.94 3.77 10.42
CA ASN A 71 6.49 2.57 9.80
C ASN A 71 5.53 1.38 9.89
N ALA A 72 4.87 1.19 11.04
CA ALA A 72 3.87 0.15 11.21
C ALA A 72 2.67 0.34 10.26
N THR A 73 2.20 1.58 10.12
CA THR A 73 1.11 1.97 9.21
C THR A 73 1.46 1.60 7.78
N MET A 74 2.63 2.02 7.29
CA MET A 74 3.08 1.71 5.93
C MET A 74 3.26 0.20 5.70
N SER A 75 3.77 -0.52 6.71
CA SER A 75 4.04 -1.96 6.62
C SER A 75 2.77 -2.81 6.53
N ILE A 76 1.68 -2.40 7.22
CA ILE A 76 0.43 -3.17 7.26
C ILE A 76 -0.55 -2.79 6.14
N MET A 77 -0.29 -1.71 5.39
CA MET A 77 -1.18 -1.24 4.33
C MET A 77 -1.54 -2.33 3.31
N SER A 78 -0.53 -3.08 2.84
CA SER A 78 -0.72 -4.18 1.88
C SER A 78 -1.65 -5.26 2.43
N VAL A 79 -1.50 -5.61 3.71
CA VAL A 79 -2.34 -6.60 4.40
C VAL A 79 -3.80 -6.17 4.42
N PHE A 80 -4.10 -4.92 4.77
CA PHE A 80 -5.47 -4.39 4.78
C PHE A 80 -6.09 -4.38 3.39
N VAL A 81 -5.34 -3.96 2.37
CA VAL A 81 -5.83 -3.94 0.98
C VAL A 81 -6.09 -5.37 0.49
N THR A 82 -5.18 -6.32 0.72
CA THR A 82 -5.37 -7.70 0.27
C THR A 82 -6.54 -8.40 0.97
N PHE A 83 -6.72 -8.16 2.27
CA PHE A 83 -7.91 -8.63 3.00
C PHE A 83 -9.18 -8.00 2.40
N GLY A 84 -9.16 -6.68 2.16
CA GLY A 84 -10.24 -5.94 1.52
C GLY A 84 -10.66 -6.53 0.18
N ILE A 85 -9.70 -6.83 -0.69
CA ILE A 85 -9.96 -7.42 -2.01
C ILE A 85 -10.72 -8.75 -1.85
N GLY A 86 -10.24 -9.65 -0.98
CA GLY A 86 -10.91 -10.94 -0.72
C GLY A 86 -12.31 -10.78 -0.14
N TYR A 87 -12.48 -9.82 0.78
CA TYR A 87 -13.75 -9.50 1.42
C TYR A 87 -14.79 -8.96 0.42
N TYR A 88 -14.45 -7.91 -0.33
CA TYR A 88 -15.36 -7.29 -1.29
C TYR A 88 -15.63 -8.20 -2.50
N LEU A 89 -14.64 -8.99 -2.92
CA LEU A 89 -14.86 -9.98 -3.98
C LEU A 89 -15.90 -11.01 -3.55
N SER A 90 -15.75 -11.58 -2.36
CA SER A 90 -16.70 -12.55 -1.81
C SER A 90 -18.10 -11.95 -1.63
N LYS A 91 -18.17 -10.71 -1.14
CA LYS A 91 -19.43 -9.97 -1.08
C LYS A 91 -20.07 -9.75 -2.46
N SER A 92 -19.26 -9.53 -3.51
CA SER A 92 -19.75 -9.39 -4.89
C SER A 92 -20.29 -10.69 -5.50
N TYR A 93 -20.04 -11.84 -4.85
CA TYR A 93 -20.57 -13.15 -5.20
C TYR A 93 -21.67 -13.62 -4.23
N ASP A 94 -22.20 -12.73 -3.39
CA ASP A 94 -23.25 -13.05 -2.40
C ASP A 94 -22.85 -14.16 -1.40
N VAL A 95 -21.55 -14.27 -1.10
CA VAL A 95 -21.02 -15.18 -0.06
C VAL A 95 -20.41 -14.39 1.11
N GLU A 96 -20.17 -15.09 2.22
CA GLU A 96 -19.63 -14.49 3.43
C GLU A 96 -18.23 -13.88 3.22
N GLY A 97 -18.16 -12.55 3.28
CA GLY A 97 -16.95 -11.79 2.99
C GLY A 97 -15.75 -12.11 3.91
N ILE A 98 -16.02 -12.49 5.16
CA ILE A 98 -14.95 -12.73 6.13
C ILE A 98 -14.07 -13.93 5.75
N PHE A 99 -14.65 -14.98 5.18
CA PHE A 99 -13.90 -16.14 4.67
C PHE A 99 -13.06 -15.75 3.45
N GLY A 100 -13.61 -14.95 2.55
CA GLY A 100 -12.89 -14.39 1.41
C GLY A 100 -11.65 -13.60 1.78
N GLY A 101 -11.80 -12.69 2.75
CA GLY A 101 -10.69 -11.90 3.26
C GLY A 101 -9.63 -12.75 3.96
N ALA A 102 -10.02 -13.75 4.73
CA ALA A 102 -9.08 -14.65 5.40
C ALA A 102 -8.28 -15.49 4.40
N VAL A 103 -8.91 -16.02 3.35
CA VAL A 103 -8.25 -16.81 2.31
C VAL A 103 -7.29 -15.97 1.48
N SER A 104 -7.67 -14.74 1.10
CA SER A 104 -6.78 -13.84 0.36
C SER A 104 -5.57 -13.45 1.19
N PHE A 105 -5.76 -13.17 2.49
CA PHE A 105 -4.69 -12.85 3.41
C PHE A 105 -3.72 -14.03 3.61
N ALA A 106 -4.23 -15.24 3.82
CA ALA A 106 -3.39 -16.43 3.93
C ALA A 106 -2.59 -16.67 2.65
N SER A 107 -3.23 -16.54 1.48
CA SER A 107 -2.58 -16.69 0.18
C SER A 107 -1.46 -15.65 -0.03
N PHE A 108 -1.68 -14.40 0.39
CA PHE A 108 -0.68 -13.34 0.35
C PHE A 108 0.57 -13.68 1.17
N LEU A 109 0.39 -14.18 2.39
CA LEU A 109 1.52 -14.59 3.24
C LEU A 109 2.28 -15.79 2.66
N ILE A 110 1.58 -16.75 2.06
CA ILE A 110 2.19 -17.92 1.40
C ILE A 110 3.02 -17.49 0.19
N LEU A 111 2.52 -16.55 -0.62
CA LEU A 111 3.21 -16.05 -1.80
C LEU A 111 4.36 -15.11 -1.48
N THR A 112 4.39 -14.51 -0.28
CA THR A 112 5.45 -13.60 0.13
C THR A 112 6.71 -14.38 0.50
N PRO A 113 7.82 -14.26 -0.26
CA PRO A 113 9.05 -14.98 0.07
C PRO A 113 9.61 -14.49 1.40
N ARG A 114 9.97 -15.43 2.28
CA ARG A 114 10.54 -15.15 3.62
C ARG A 114 12.07 -15.21 3.64
N ASN A 115 12.70 -15.25 2.46
CA ASN A 115 14.13 -15.37 2.33
C ASN A 115 14.75 -13.99 2.58
N ILE A 116 15.32 -13.80 3.76
CA ILE A 116 16.24 -12.69 4.01
C ILE A 116 17.54 -13.12 3.35
N PHE A 117 17.80 -12.62 2.15
CA PHE A 117 19.12 -12.78 1.54
C PHE A 117 20.09 -11.99 2.42
N PHE A 118 20.77 -12.70 3.33
CA PHE A 118 22.00 -12.21 3.90
C PHE A 118 22.96 -12.14 2.72
N GLU A 119 23.16 -10.93 2.19
CA GLU A 119 24.30 -10.64 1.35
C GLU A 119 25.51 -10.84 2.26
N GLU A 120 26.03 -12.08 2.31
CA GLU A 120 27.36 -12.31 2.83
C GLU A 120 28.27 -11.42 2.00
N THR A 121 28.67 -10.32 2.62
CA THR A 121 29.71 -9.45 2.09
C THR A 121 30.92 -10.37 1.99
N PHE A 122 31.19 -10.87 0.78
CA PHE A 122 32.38 -11.64 0.48
C PHE A 122 33.55 -10.70 0.73
N ILE A 123 34.08 -10.70 1.94
CA ILE A 123 35.39 -10.11 2.24
C ILE A 123 36.36 -11.05 1.52
N PRO A 124 36.99 -10.64 0.40
CA PRO A 124 37.97 -11.50 -0.22
C PRO A 124 39.14 -11.59 0.77
N SER A 125 39.36 -12.79 1.31
CA SER A 125 40.40 -13.13 2.28
C SER A 125 41.82 -13.07 1.68
N ILE A 126 42.09 -12.12 0.78
CA ILE A 126 43.35 -12.00 0.03
C ILE A 126 44.16 -10.74 0.42
N THR A 127 43.63 -9.80 1.21
CA THR A 127 44.39 -8.60 1.62
C THR A 127 45.21 -8.76 2.92
N LEU A 128 45.23 -9.93 3.57
CA LEU A 128 46.01 -10.15 4.81
C LEU A 128 47.38 -10.84 4.63
N MET A 129 47.90 -10.97 3.41
CA MET A 129 49.28 -11.45 3.17
C MET A 129 50.16 -10.39 2.50
N GLY A 130 50.27 -9.20 3.11
CA GLY A 130 51.03 -8.13 2.48
C GLY A 130 51.42 -6.95 3.35
N TYR A 131 51.66 -7.14 4.66
CA TYR A 131 52.47 -6.20 5.45
C TYR A 131 53.17 -7.00 6.56
N SER A 132 54.34 -7.53 6.21
CA SER A 132 55.45 -7.82 7.13
C SER A 132 56.50 -6.75 6.92
#